data_AF-A0A6A4CJW2-F1
#
_entry.id   AF-A0A6A4CJW2-F1
#
_cell.length_a   1.000
_cell.length_b   1.000
_cell.length_c   1.000
_cell.angle_alpha   90.00
_cell.angle_beta   90.00
_cell.angle_gamma   90.00
#
_symmetry.space_group_name_H-M   'P 1'
#
loop_
_entity.id
_entity.type
_entity.pdbx_description
1 polymer ?
#
loop_
_entity_poly.entity_id
_entity_poly.type
_entity_poly.pdbx_seq_one_letter_code
_entity_poly.pdbx_strand_id
1 'polypeptide(L)'
;MLSGVIAYRERSTDKSTRKWLADWIDRIAQPPVKKGLAPLIDISDDWERLQIRAYGDDALLRRCDFGRKLTLAQHILCAILYDKEIRALTGTDDAEDTSIPAQVRRHLNGLRTIKSYKAAYRAADKQINWVGVERYFQTALEQDQLQVALQH
;
A
#
# COMPACT_ATOMS: atom_id res chain seq x y z
N MET A 1 -6.26 -4.97 -0.42
CA MET A 1 -6.23 -6.45 -0.30
C MET A 1 -6.86 -7.10 -1.52
N LEU A 2 -8.17 -7.00 -1.75
CA LEU A 2 -8.87 -7.69 -2.85
C LEU A 2 -8.27 -7.39 -4.24
N SER A 3 -7.98 -6.13 -4.56
CA SER A 3 -7.33 -5.76 -5.83
C SER A 3 -5.96 -6.41 -6.02
N GLY A 4 -5.19 -6.60 -4.95
CA GLY A 4 -3.90 -7.30 -5.01
C GLY A 4 -4.06 -8.81 -5.27
N VAL A 5 -5.11 -9.43 -4.71
CA VAL A 5 -5.47 -10.84 -4.94
C VAL A 5 -5.93 -11.04 -6.39
N ILE A 6 -6.77 -10.15 -6.92
CA ILE A 6 -7.22 -10.15 -8.33
C ILE A 6 -6.03 -10.04 -9.27
N ALA A 7 -5.18 -9.03 -9.08
CA ALA A 7 -3.99 -8.85 -9.91
C ALA A 7 -3.04 -10.05 -9.79
N TYR A 8 -3.00 -10.76 -8.65
CA TYR A 8 -2.15 -11.94 -8.49
C TYR A 8 -2.67 -13.12 -9.29
N ARG A 9 -3.99 -13.32 -9.26
CA ARG A 9 -4.66 -14.33 -10.07
C ARG A 9 -4.39 -14.12 -11.56
N GLU A 10 -4.48 -12.88 -12.03
CA GLU A 10 -4.30 -12.53 -13.44
C GLU A 10 -2.87 -12.80 -13.94
N ARG A 11 -1.86 -12.48 -13.13
CA ARG A 11 -0.44 -12.70 -13.49
C ARG A 11 0.05 -14.14 -13.29
N SER A 12 -0.66 -14.96 -12.50
CA SER A 12 -0.23 -16.32 -12.18
C SER A 12 -0.44 -17.27 -13.35
N THR A 13 0.61 -17.98 -13.77
CA THR A 13 0.52 -19.05 -14.79
C THR A 13 0.09 -20.40 -14.20
N ASP A 14 0.27 -20.61 -12.89
CA ASP A 14 -0.12 -21.83 -12.21
C ASP A 14 -1.65 -21.95 -12.08
N LYS A 15 -2.21 -23.04 -12.63
CA LYS A 15 -3.65 -23.32 -12.62
C LYS A 15 -4.19 -23.50 -11.20
N SER A 16 -3.43 -24.13 -10.31
CA SER A 16 -3.88 -24.41 -8.94
C SER A 16 -3.99 -23.11 -8.14
N THR A 17 -2.99 -22.24 -8.25
CA THR A 17 -2.95 -20.91 -7.63
C THR A 17 -4.06 -20.02 -8.18
N ARG A 18 -4.29 -20.01 -9.50
CA ARG A 18 -5.41 -19.23 -10.08
C ARG A 18 -6.77 -19.67 -9.57
N LYS A 19 -7.01 -20.98 -9.46
CA LYS A 19 -8.26 -21.52 -8.95
C LYS A 19 -8.48 -21.12 -7.50
N TRP A 20 -7.48 -21.36 -6.65
CA TRP A 20 -7.52 -20.98 -5.24
C TRP A 20 -7.78 -19.46 -5.05
N LEU A 21 -7.09 -18.59 -5.79
CA LEU A 21 -7.32 -17.15 -5.71
C LEU A 21 -8.72 -16.75 -6.17
N ALA A 22 -9.28 -17.42 -7.18
CA ALA A 22 -10.66 -17.20 -7.63
C ALA A 22 -11.66 -17.58 -6.53
N ASP A 23 -11.53 -18.79 -5.98
CA ASP A 23 -12.38 -19.29 -4.91
C ASP A 23 -12.33 -18.35 -3.69
N TRP A 24 -11.15 -17.80 -3.39
CA TRP A 24 -11.00 -16.84 -2.30
C TRP A 24 -11.65 -15.48 -2.58
N ILE A 25 -11.49 -14.93 -3.80
CA ILE A 25 -12.16 -13.70 -4.23
C ILE A 25 -13.67 -13.84 -4.06
N ASP A 26 -14.23 -14.96 -4.51
CA ASP A 26 -15.67 -15.23 -4.42
C ASP A 26 -16.14 -15.31 -2.97
N ARG A 27 -15.38 -15.99 -2.09
CA ARG A 27 -15.70 -16.05 -0.64
C ARG A 27 -15.70 -14.66 0.01
N ILE A 28 -14.76 -13.78 -0.32
CA ILE A 28 -14.69 -12.42 0.24
C ILE A 28 -15.83 -11.54 -0.30
N ALA A 29 -16.23 -11.72 -1.56
CA ALA A 29 -17.27 -10.92 -2.20
C ALA A 29 -18.69 -11.29 -1.76
N GLN A 30 -18.88 -12.45 -1.11
CA GLN A 30 -20.19 -12.85 -0.62
C GLN A 30 -20.69 -11.90 0.48
N PRO A 31 -21.91 -11.35 0.35
CA PRO A 31 -22.48 -10.52 1.40
C PRO A 31 -22.68 -11.34 2.69
N PRO A 32 -22.52 -10.71 3.87
CA PRO A 32 -22.72 -11.42 5.13
C PRO A 32 -24.16 -11.95 5.19
N VAL A 33 -24.30 -13.27 5.27
CA VAL A 33 -25.61 -13.92 5.32
C VAL A 33 -26.30 -13.52 6.63
N LYS A 34 -27.47 -12.88 6.51
CA LYS A 34 -28.25 -12.35 7.64
C LYS A 34 -28.57 -13.45 8.68
N LYS A 35 -27.84 -13.47 9.80
CA LYS A 35 -28.28 -13.70 11.20
C LYS A 35 -27.07 -14.07 12.05
N GLY A 36 -26.77 -13.27 13.07
CA GLY A 36 -25.57 -13.42 13.90
C GLY A 36 -24.34 -12.89 13.16
N LEU A 37 -23.31 -12.47 13.90
CA LEU A 37 -22.03 -11.99 13.38
C LEU A 37 -21.67 -12.73 12.09
N ALA A 38 -21.42 -11.99 10.99
CA ALA A 38 -20.96 -12.56 9.73
C ALA A 38 -19.98 -13.69 10.05
N PRO A 39 -20.15 -14.92 9.51
CA PRO A 39 -19.25 -16.01 9.84
C PRO A 39 -17.84 -15.45 9.69
N LEU A 40 -17.08 -15.46 10.79
CA LEU A 40 -15.68 -15.05 10.78
C LEU A 40 -15.05 -15.93 9.70
N ILE A 41 -14.89 -15.38 8.50
CA ILE A 41 -14.33 -16.14 7.39
C ILE A 41 -12.89 -16.39 7.84
N ASP A 42 -12.64 -17.61 8.29
CA ASP A 42 -11.30 -18.03 8.64
C ASP A 42 -10.51 -18.10 7.34
N ILE A 43 -9.71 -17.06 7.13
CA ILE A 43 -8.85 -16.89 5.96
C ILE A 43 -7.38 -17.17 6.32
N SER A 44 -7.11 -17.76 7.49
CA SER A 44 -5.75 -18.01 7.98
C SER A 44 -4.94 -18.87 7.00
N ASP A 45 -5.53 -19.96 6.49
CA ASP A 45 -4.92 -20.82 5.46
C ASP A 45 -4.62 -20.06 4.16
N ASP A 46 -5.48 -19.12 3.77
CA ASP A 46 -5.27 -18.31 2.58
C ASP A 46 -4.10 -17.34 2.77
N TRP A 47 -3.93 -16.77 3.98
CA TRP A 47 -2.77 -15.94 4.31
C TRP A 47 -1.48 -16.74 4.34
N GLU A 48 -1.48 -17.94 4.91
CA GLU A 48 -0.32 -18.83 4.90
C GLU A 48 0.09 -19.19 3.46
N ARG A 49 -0.89 -19.52 2.61
CA ARG A 49 -0.65 -19.78 1.19
C ARG A 49 -0.10 -18.58 0.43
N LEU A 50 -0.53 -17.35 0.75
CA LEU A 50 0.05 -16.13 0.20
C LEU A 50 1.49 -15.94 0.67
N GLN A 51 1.77 -16.18 1.95
CA GLN A 51 3.10 -16.03 2.54
C GLN A 51 4.10 -16.97 1.86
N ILE A 52 3.74 -18.26 1.68
CA ILE A 52 4.55 -19.24 0.95
C ILE A 52 4.83 -18.78 -0.49
N ARG A 53 3.88 -18.07 -1.11
CA ARG A 53 3.97 -17.56 -2.48
C ARG A 53 4.49 -16.12 -2.56
N ALA A 54 5.12 -15.62 -1.50
CA ALA A 54 5.66 -14.25 -1.40
C ALA A 54 4.67 -13.13 -1.78
N TYR A 55 3.36 -13.40 -1.65
CA TYR A 55 2.25 -12.53 -2.03
C TYR A 55 2.23 -12.17 -3.52
N GLY A 56 2.80 -13.06 -4.36
CA GLY A 56 2.99 -12.82 -5.79
C GLY A 56 3.77 -11.55 -6.09
N ASP A 57 4.72 -11.19 -5.23
CA ASP A 57 5.52 -9.97 -5.29
C ASP A 57 4.76 -8.64 -5.15
N ASP A 58 3.49 -8.66 -4.73
CA ASP A 58 2.73 -7.43 -4.45
C ASP A 58 3.01 -6.94 -3.02
N ALA A 59 3.75 -5.83 -2.93
CA ALA A 59 4.15 -5.22 -1.66
C ALA A 59 2.96 -4.71 -0.83
N LEU A 60 1.88 -4.26 -1.47
CA LEU A 60 0.68 -3.81 -0.78
C LEU A 60 -0.09 -5.02 -0.23
N LEU A 61 -0.25 -6.08 -1.02
CA LEU A 61 -0.88 -7.32 -0.59
C LEU A 61 -0.15 -7.93 0.62
N ARG A 62 1.20 -7.93 0.58
CA ARG A 62 2.04 -8.36 1.71
C ARG A 62 1.81 -7.56 2.99
N ARG A 63 1.43 -6.28 2.90
CA ARG A 63 1.13 -5.44 4.07
C ARG A 63 -0.29 -5.65 4.59
N CYS A 64 -1.20 -6.18 3.77
CA CYS A 64 -2.56 -6.55 4.19
C CYS A 64 -2.62 -7.76 5.13
N ASP A 65 -1.52 -8.50 5.29
CA ASP A 65 -1.42 -9.60 6.22
C ASP A 65 -1.77 -9.20 7.67
N PHE A 66 -2.55 -10.04 8.37
CA PHE A 66 -3.04 -9.81 9.72
C PHE A 66 -1.95 -9.46 10.74
N GLY A 67 -0.75 -10.03 10.60
CA GLY A 67 0.38 -9.72 11.48
C GLY A 67 0.96 -8.31 11.30
N ARG A 68 0.48 -7.55 10.31
CA ARG A 68 1.05 -6.27 9.86
C ARG A 68 0.06 -5.11 9.87
N LYS A 69 -1.11 -5.28 10.50
CA LYS A 69 -2.20 -4.29 10.52
C LYS A 69 -1.76 -2.90 11.00
N LEU A 70 -0.97 -2.82 12.08
CA LEU A 70 -0.45 -1.55 12.59
C LEU A 70 0.42 -0.84 11.53
N THR A 71 1.37 -1.57 10.93
CA THR A 71 2.24 -1.03 9.88
C THR A 71 1.44 -0.64 8.64
N LEU A 72 0.43 -1.41 8.26
CA LEU A 72 -0.46 -1.04 7.16
C LEU A 72 -1.22 0.25 7.46
N ALA A 73 -1.78 0.40 8.66
CA ALA A 73 -2.48 1.61 9.06
C ALA A 73 -1.57 2.84 8.98
N GLN A 74 -0.32 2.73 9.44
CA GLN A 74 0.68 3.80 9.31
C GLN A 74 0.98 4.16 7.85
N HIS A 75 1.07 3.18 6.96
CA HIS A 75 1.24 3.44 5.52
C HIS A 75 0.01 4.09 4.90
N ILE A 76 -1.20 3.65 5.25
CA ILE A 76 -2.46 4.23 4.76
C ILE A 76 -2.57 5.68 5.20
N LEU A 77 -2.37 5.96 6.50
CA LEU A 77 -2.46 7.31 7.04
C LEU A 77 -1.45 8.26 6.36
N CYS A 78 -0.19 7.83 6.22
CA CYS A 78 0.82 8.65 5.56
C CYS A 78 0.51 8.89 4.08
N ALA A 79 0.05 7.87 3.35
CA ALA A 79 -0.30 7.99 1.94
C ALA A 79 -1.47 8.95 1.71
N ILE A 80 -2.46 8.95 2.61
CA ILE A 80 -3.61 9.85 2.55
C ILE A 80 -3.22 11.29 2.91
N LEU A 81 -2.47 11.46 4.01
CA LEU A 81 -2.11 12.80 4.52
C LEU A 81 -1.18 13.55 3.57
N TYR A 82 -0.28 12.85 2.89
CA TYR A 82 0.76 13.45 2.04
C TYR A 82 0.62 13.05 0.56
N ASP A 83 -0.57 12.71 0.07
CA ASP A 83 -0.74 12.20 -1.31
C ASP A 83 -0.21 13.19 -2.36
N LYS A 84 -0.44 14.49 -2.16
CA LYS A 84 -0.01 15.54 -3.08
C LYS A 84 1.50 15.65 -3.14
N GLU A 85 2.15 15.64 -1.99
CA GLU A 85 3.59 15.75 -1.87
C GLU A 85 4.28 14.47 -2.37
N ILE A 86 3.69 13.31 -2.11
CA ILE A 86 4.15 12.02 -2.65
C ILE A 86 4.02 12.00 -4.17
N ARG A 87 2.92 12.52 -4.73
CA ARG A 87 2.73 12.62 -6.19
C ARG A 87 3.86 13.43 -6.84
N ALA A 88 4.16 14.60 -6.29
CA ALA A 88 5.21 15.48 -6.79
C ALA A 88 6.57 14.79 -6.67
N LEU A 89 6.83 14.22 -5.51
CA LEU A 89 8.07 13.51 -5.23
C LEU A 89 8.30 12.30 -6.16
N THR A 90 7.24 11.60 -6.56
CA THR A 90 7.35 10.43 -7.46
C THR A 90 7.15 10.75 -8.94
N GLY A 91 6.94 12.02 -9.31
CA GLY A 91 6.69 12.44 -10.70
C GLY A 91 5.38 11.87 -11.25
N THR A 92 4.33 11.84 -10.42
CA THR A 92 3.01 11.26 -10.75
C THR A 92 1.87 12.23 -10.47
N ASP A 93 2.12 13.53 -10.59
CA ASP A 93 1.14 14.58 -10.33
C ASP A 93 -0.12 14.41 -11.18
N ASP A 94 0.07 14.07 -12.46
CA ASP A 94 -1.00 13.87 -13.44
C ASP A 94 -1.75 12.54 -13.29
N ALA A 95 -1.43 11.71 -12.29
CA ALA A 95 -2.09 10.41 -12.15
C ALA A 95 -3.58 10.55 -11.78
N GLU A 96 -4.46 10.14 -12.68
CA GLU A 96 -5.92 10.23 -12.51
C GLU A 96 -6.46 9.34 -11.37
N ASP A 97 -5.81 8.20 -11.10
CA ASP A 97 -6.23 7.29 -10.04
C ASP A 97 -5.90 7.89 -8.65
N THR A 98 -6.96 8.30 -7.96
CA THR A 98 -6.91 8.87 -6.60
C THR A 98 -7.33 7.87 -5.53
N SER A 99 -7.54 6.60 -5.88
CA SER A 99 -7.99 5.57 -4.93
C SER A 99 -6.94 5.31 -3.83
N ILE A 100 -7.39 5.00 -2.60
CA ILE A 100 -6.49 4.69 -1.48
C ILE A 100 -5.42 3.63 -1.85
N PRO A 101 -5.75 2.52 -2.54
CA PRO A 101 -4.74 1.57 -3.00
C PRO A 101 -3.67 2.20 -3.91
N ALA A 102 -4.04 3.10 -4.82
CA ALA A 102 -3.10 3.79 -5.69
C ALA A 102 -2.18 4.73 -4.91
N GLN A 103 -2.74 5.52 -3.99
CA GLN A 103 -1.98 6.39 -3.08
C GLN A 103 -0.95 5.59 -2.28
N VAL A 104 -1.37 4.47 -1.68
CA VAL A 104 -0.47 3.60 -0.91
C VAL A 104 0.59 2.94 -1.80
N ARG A 105 0.26 2.54 -3.03
CA ARG A 105 1.26 2.01 -3.98
C ARG A 105 2.31 3.06 -4.32
N ARG A 106 1.93 4.31 -4.57
CA ARG A 106 2.88 5.41 -4.79
C ARG A 106 3.76 5.65 -3.58
N HIS A 107 3.17 5.76 -2.39
CA HIS A 107 3.89 5.87 -1.13
C HIS A 107 4.94 4.76 -0.96
N LEU A 108 4.54 3.50 -1.11
CA LEU A 108 5.44 2.36 -1.01
C LEU A 108 6.54 2.37 -2.09
N ASN A 109 6.22 2.83 -3.29
CA ASN A 109 7.21 3.00 -4.35
C ASN A 109 8.22 4.09 -3.98
N GLY A 110 7.76 5.26 -3.52
CA GLY A 110 8.63 6.35 -3.05
C GLY A 110 9.56 5.90 -1.92
N LEU A 111 9.05 5.17 -0.92
CA LEU A 111 9.89 4.59 0.15
C LEU A 111 10.92 3.56 -0.35
N ARG A 112 10.67 2.94 -1.51
CA ARG A 112 11.58 1.98 -2.12
C ARG A 112 12.67 2.69 -2.92
N THR A 113 12.31 3.72 -3.69
CA THR A 113 13.20 4.34 -4.68
C THR A 113 13.93 5.58 -4.14
N ILE A 114 13.36 6.29 -3.16
CA ILE A 114 13.87 7.58 -2.68
C ILE A 114 14.47 7.40 -1.27
N LYS A 115 15.80 7.35 -1.20
CA LYS A 115 16.54 7.04 0.04
C LYS A 115 16.28 8.07 1.15
N SER A 116 16.20 9.35 0.80
CA SER A 116 15.94 10.44 1.76
C SER A 116 14.53 10.34 2.34
N TYR A 117 13.52 10.11 1.51
CA TYR A 117 12.15 9.87 1.97
C TYR A 117 12.04 8.64 2.88
N LYS A 118 12.70 7.53 2.51
CA LYS A 118 12.77 6.32 3.34
C LYS A 118 13.41 6.57 4.70
N ALA A 119 14.46 7.40 4.74
CA ALA A 119 15.15 7.76 5.97
C ALA A 119 14.26 8.65 6.86
N ALA A 120 13.57 9.63 6.28
CA ALA A 120 12.63 10.49 6.99
C ALA A 120 11.44 9.73 7.57
N TYR A 121 10.96 8.69 6.88
CA TYR A 121 9.80 7.90 7.28
C TYR A 121 10.02 6.99 8.51
N ARG A 122 11.24 6.47 8.71
CA ARG A 122 11.49 5.43 9.71
C ARG A 122 11.88 6.01 11.08
N ALA A 123 11.13 5.66 12.12
CA ALA A 123 11.58 5.82 13.51
C ALA A 123 12.34 4.57 14.00
N ALA A 124 13.10 4.73 15.10
CA ALA A 124 13.91 3.66 15.70
C ALA A 124 13.07 2.49 16.25
N ASP A 125 11.80 2.74 16.60
CA ASP A 125 10.88 1.80 17.23
C ASP A 125 9.95 1.09 16.24
N LYS A 126 10.30 1.10 14.94
CA LYS A 126 9.49 0.56 13.83
C LYS A 126 8.16 1.28 13.61
N GLN A 127 7.93 2.43 14.26
CA GLN A 127 6.83 3.31 13.93
C GLN A 127 7.24 4.31 12.84
N ILE A 128 6.25 5.04 12.33
CA ILE A 128 6.46 6.17 11.44
C ILE A 128 7.01 7.36 12.23
N ASN A 129 8.03 8.02 11.69
CA ASN A 129 8.55 9.28 12.21
C ASN A 129 7.74 10.45 11.62
N TRP A 130 6.58 10.77 12.22
CA TRP A 130 5.68 11.81 11.70
C TRP A 130 6.37 13.17 11.54
N VAL A 131 7.15 13.60 12.53
CA VAL A 131 7.91 14.86 12.47
C VAL A 131 8.96 14.85 11.36
N GLY A 132 9.62 13.70 11.15
CA GLY A 132 10.58 13.54 10.06
C GLY A 132 9.94 13.64 8.69
N VAL A 133 8.78 13.00 8.50
CA VAL A 133 8.01 13.06 7.24
C VAL A 133 7.52 14.49 6.96
N GLU A 134 6.96 15.16 7.98
CA GLU A 134 6.48 16.53 7.84
C GLU A 134 7.60 17.50 7.43
N ARG A 135 8.74 17.46 8.14
CA ARG A 135 9.91 18.29 7.81
C ARG A 135 10.44 17.99 6.41
N TYR A 136 10.50 16.71 6.05
CA TYR A 136 10.98 16.31 4.73
C TYR A 136 10.16 16.93 3.61
N PHE A 137 8.83 16.86 3.72
CA PHE A 137 7.95 17.43 2.69
C PHE A 137 7.91 18.96 2.71
N GLN A 138 8.01 19.60 3.88
CA GLN A 138 8.17 21.06 3.95
C GLN A 138 9.43 21.53 3.21
N THR A 139 10.58 20.91 3.50
CA THR A 139 11.85 21.28 2.85
C THR A 139 11.88 20.94 1.36
N ALA A 140 11.29 19.81 0.95
CA ALA A 140 11.22 19.42 -0.46
C ALA A 140 10.37 20.40 -1.28
N LEU A 141 9.24 20.87 -0.74
CA LEU A 141 8.37 21.87 -1.39
C LEU A 141 9.04 23.24 -1.46
N GLU A 142 9.76 23.66 -0.41
CA GLU A 142 10.51 24.93 -0.40
C GLU A 142 11.61 24.95 -1.48
N GLN A 143 12.30 23.83 -1.70
CA GLN A 143 13.33 23.72 -2.74
C GLN A 143 12.75 23.78 -4.16
N ASP A 144 11.58 23.18 -4.37
CA ASP A 144 10.90 23.17 -5.67
C ASP A 144 10.37 24.57 -6.03
N GLN A 145 9.79 25.27 -5.05
CA GLN A 145 9.35 26.67 -5.20
C GLN A 145 10.51 27.63 -5.49
N LEU A 146 11.65 27.44 -4.83
CA LEU A 146 12.86 28.24 -5.08
C LEU A 146 13.43 27.99 -6.49
N GLN A 147 13.37 26.76 -7.01
CA GLN A 147 13.82 26.47 -8.36
C GLN A 147 12.93 27.11 -9.43
N VAL A 148 11.60 27.08 -9.25
CA VAL A 148 10.65 27.75 -10.15
C VAL A 148 10.86 29.27 -10.13
N ALA A 149 11.09 29.87 -8.96
CA ALA A 149 11.34 31.31 -8.83
C ALA A 149 12.65 31.79 -9.46
N LEU A 150 13.65 30.92 -9.62
CA LEU A 150 14.95 31.23 -10.24
C LEU A 150 14.95 31.03 -11.77
N GLN A 151 13.87 30.49 -12.34
CA GLN A 151 13.69 30.28 -13.79
C GLN A 151 12.85 31.38 -14.46
N HIS A 152 12.37 32.36 -13.67
CA HIS A 152 11.63 33.56 -14.10
C HIS A 152 12.42 34.83 -13.76
#